data_AF-C7HSD6-F1
#
_entry.id   AF-C7HSD6-F1
#
_cell.length_a   1.000
_cell.length_b   1.000
_cell.length_c   1.000
_cell.angle_alpha   90.00
_cell.angle_beta   90.00
_cell.angle_gamma   90.00
#
_symmetry.space_group_name_H-M   'P 1'
#
loop_
_entity.id
_entity.type
_entity.pdbx_description
1 polymer ?
#
loop_
_entity_poly.entity_id
_entity_poly.type
_entity_poly.pdbx_seq_one_letter_code
_entity_poly.pdbx_strand_id
1 'polypeptide(L)'
;MYDPIKIISLAMEMELYGHNFYKDNAEKSQNLQTQAVFKKLSKIEWGHYEYLKNLLSKYKGEDVDEKDLTLPKDNGEEFFDQRKESENLDQNLEQSMIPDMNVLRMAYLIEEDFRDYYKSMAKKVDDGELKEILENFSSWEDEHANIFKKEYDKLMDQYMNISWGG
;
A
#
# COMPACT_ATOMS: atom_id res chain seq x y z
N MET A 1 -6.87 -14.37 23.77
CA MET A 1 -7.66 -13.48 22.90
C MET A 1 -6.92 -12.16 22.79
N TYR A 2 -6.73 -11.64 21.57
CA TYR A 2 -6.02 -10.37 21.37
C TYR A 2 -6.97 -9.19 21.58
N ASP A 3 -6.44 -8.10 22.11
CA ASP A 3 -7.20 -6.87 22.43
C ASP A 3 -7.50 -6.08 21.15
N PRO A 4 -8.78 -5.87 20.77
CA PRO A 4 -9.17 -5.11 19.58
C PRO A 4 -8.53 -3.72 19.52
N ILE A 5 -8.45 -3.00 20.65
CA ILE A 5 -7.89 -1.65 20.69
C ILE A 5 -6.42 -1.67 20.30
N LYS A 6 -5.66 -2.69 20.73
CA LYS A 6 -4.24 -2.81 20.37
C LYS A 6 -4.05 -3.21 18.91
N ILE A 7 -4.92 -4.08 18.39
CA ILE A 7 -4.89 -4.49 16.97
C ILE A 7 -5.11 -3.26 16.08
N ILE A 8 -6.18 -2.50 16.34
CA ILE A 8 -6.55 -1.32 15.55
C ILE A 8 -5.49 -0.23 15.72
N SER A 9 -4.97 -0.01 16.93
CA SER A 9 -3.95 1.02 17.17
C SER A 9 -2.65 0.73 16.40
N LEU A 10 -2.22 -0.53 16.31
CA LEU A 10 -1.03 -0.87 15.52
C LEU A 10 -1.31 -0.76 14.02
N ALA A 11 -2.47 -1.25 13.55
CA ALA A 11 -2.89 -1.09 12.16
C ALA A 11 -2.88 0.39 11.73
N MET A 12 -3.46 1.26 12.55
CA MET A 12 -3.50 2.71 12.29
C MET A 12 -2.09 3.30 12.12
N GLU A 13 -1.14 2.94 12.97
CA GLU A 13 0.25 3.42 12.84
C GLU A 13 0.95 2.84 11.60
N MET A 14 0.61 1.61 11.19
CA MET A 14 1.12 1.00 9.96
C MET A 14 0.63 1.78 8.73
N GLU A 15 -0.68 2.07 8.64
CA GLU A 15 -1.22 2.89 7.55
C GLU A 15 -0.61 4.29 7.48
N LEU A 16 -0.38 4.91 8.65
CA LEU A 16 0.31 6.19 8.72
C LEU A 16 1.76 6.08 8.23
N TYR A 17 2.45 4.99 8.54
CA TYR A 17 3.78 4.72 8.03
C TYR A 17 3.77 4.55 6.51
N GLY A 18 2.86 3.74 5.96
CA GLY A 18 2.68 3.54 4.51
C GLY A 18 2.40 4.87 3.80
N HIS A 19 1.47 5.67 4.32
CA HIS A 19 1.17 7.03 3.82
C HIS A 19 2.43 7.89 3.68
N ASN A 20 3.22 7.98 4.76
CA ASN A 20 4.41 8.82 4.80
C ASN A 20 5.51 8.26 3.88
N PHE A 21 5.69 6.95 3.86
CA PHE A 21 6.63 6.28 2.97
C PHE A 21 6.35 6.63 1.50
N TYR A 22 5.09 6.51 1.06
CA TYR A 22 4.72 6.82 -0.32
C TYR A 22 4.81 8.31 -0.63
N LYS A 23 4.37 9.17 0.29
CA LYS A 23 4.47 10.62 0.13
C LYS A 23 5.92 11.06 -0.08
N ASP A 24 6.81 10.61 0.79
CA ASP A 24 8.23 10.98 0.76
C ASP A 24 8.94 10.45 -0.49
N ASN A 25 8.64 9.22 -0.90
CA ASN A 25 9.25 8.63 -2.10
C ASN A 25 8.70 9.24 -3.39
N ALA A 26 7.44 9.68 -3.41
CA ALA A 26 6.90 10.43 -4.53
C ALA A 26 7.64 11.74 -4.76
N GLU A 27 8.01 12.45 -3.69
CA GLU A 27 8.76 13.72 -3.78
C GLU A 27 10.20 13.51 -4.28
N LYS A 28 10.81 12.35 -3.99
CA LYS A 28 12.20 12.02 -4.35
C LYS A 28 12.33 11.37 -5.72
N SER A 29 11.29 10.68 -6.20
CA SER A 29 11.28 9.97 -7.49
C SER A 29 11.54 10.92 -8.66
N GLN A 30 12.51 10.57 -9.50
CA GLN A 30 12.78 11.27 -10.77
C GLN A 30 11.89 10.75 -11.92
N ASN A 31 11.33 9.55 -11.74
CA ASN A 31 10.39 8.96 -12.66
C ASN A 31 8.97 9.50 -12.38
N LEU A 32 8.38 10.18 -13.36
CA LEU A 32 7.07 10.81 -13.25
C LEU A 32 5.95 9.78 -13.05
N GLN A 33 6.10 8.59 -13.63
CA GLN A 33 5.13 7.50 -13.48
C GLN A 33 5.18 6.92 -12.05
N THR A 34 6.37 6.59 -11.56
CA THR A 34 6.58 6.14 -10.17
C THR A 34 6.10 7.19 -9.16
N GLN A 35 6.34 8.47 -9.44
CA GLN A 35 5.82 9.56 -8.61
C GLN A 35 4.29 9.58 -8.57
N ALA A 36 3.61 9.41 -9.72
CA ALA A 36 2.14 9.42 -9.78
C ALA A 36 1.54 8.27 -8.99
N VAL A 37 2.13 7.08 -9.11
CA VAL A 37 1.79 5.88 -8.33
C VAL A 37 1.89 6.14 -6.83
N PHE A 38 3.05 6.60 -6.35
CA PHE A 38 3.22 6.83 -4.91
C PHE A 38 2.34 7.96 -4.37
N LYS A 39 2.09 9.03 -5.14
CA LYS A 39 1.11 10.07 -4.73
C LYS A 39 -0.29 9.49 -4.53
N LYS A 40 -0.68 8.56 -5.39
CA LYS A 40 -1.99 7.92 -5.33
C LYS A 40 -2.10 6.97 -4.13
N LEU A 41 -1.12 6.09 -3.92
CA LEU A 41 -1.10 5.18 -2.77
C LEU A 41 -1.04 5.95 -1.45
N SER A 42 -0.19 6.98 -1.35
CA SER A 42 -0.18 7.87 -0.18
C SER A 42 -1.59 8.39 0.16
N LYS A 43 -2.42 8.72 -0.84
CA LYS A 43 -3.79 9.17 -0.60
C LYS A 43 -4.73 8.02 -0.16
N ILE A 44 -4.51 6.81 -0.66
CA ILE A 44 -5.25 5.61 -0.26
C ILE A 44 -4.95 5.27 1.21
N GLU A 45 -3.66 5.14 1.57
CA GLU A 45 -3.25 4.85 2.95
C GLU A 45 -3.69 5.93 3.94
N TRP A 46 -3.79 7.18 3.50
CA TRP A 46 -4.37 8.22 4.34
C TRP A 46 -5.85 7.97 4.66
N GLY A 47 -6.61 7.46 3.69
CA GLY A 47 -8.01 7.05 3.88
C GLY A 47 -8.12 5.86 4.83
N HIS A 48 -7.23 4.88 4.69
CA HIS A 48 -7.10 3.73 5.59
C HIS A 48 -6.80 4.17 7.02
N TYR A 49 -5.81 5.04 7.20
CA TYR A 49 -5.46 5.64 8.49
C TYR A 49 -6.65 6.36 9.15
N GLU A 50 -7.33 7.25 8.43
CA GLU A 50 -8.46 8.00 9.00
C GLU A 50 -9.62 7.06 9.37
N TYR A 51 -9.89 6.04 8.56
CA TYR A 51 -10.87 5.01 8.90
C TYR A 51 -10.50 4.27 10.19
N LEU A 52 -9.27 3.77 10.31
CA LEU A 52 -8.81 3.03 11.49
C LEU A 52 -8.76 3.91 12.74
N LYS A 53 -8.47 5.19 12.60
CA LYS A 53 -8.52 6.17 13.68
C LYS A 53 -9.93 6.34 14.23
N ASN A 54 -10.94 6.47 13.36
CA ASN A 54 -12.35 6.54 13.77
C ASN A 54 -12.81 5.22 14.37
N LEU A 55 -12.39 4.08 13.80
CA LEU A 55 -12.64 2.76 14.35
C LEU A 55 -12.04 2.61 15.76
N LEU A 56 -10.82 3.10 15.98
CA LEU A 56 -10.17 3.08 17.29
C LEU A 56 -10.97 3.88 18.32
N SER A 57 -11.46 5.07 17.96
CA SER A 57 -12.34 5.89 18.79
C SER A 57 -13.63 5.15 19.16
N LYS A 58 -14.30 4.50 18.19
CA LYS A 58 -15.48 3.64 18.44
C LYS A 58 -15.17 2.56 19.46
N TYR A 59 -14.05 1.83 19.31
CA TYR A 59 -13.68 0.73 20.21
C TYR A 59 -13.25 1.21 21.61
N LYS A 60 -12.86 2.49 21.76
CA LYS A 60 -12.63 3.13 23.06
C LYS A 60 -13.91 3.62 23.73
N GLY A 61 -15.07 3.49 23.07
CA GLY A 61 -16.37 3.95 23.57
C GLY A 61 -16.61 5.44 23.36
N GLU A 62 -15.90 6.07 22.43
CA GLU A 62 -16.14 7.45 22.03
C GLU A 62 -17.31 7.54 21.04
N ASP A 63 -17.98 8.68 20.99
CA ASP A 63 -19.06 8.93 20.04
C ASP A 63 -18.48 9.28 18.66
N VAL A 64 -18.82 8.47 17.65
CA VAL A 64 -18.32 8.58 16.28
C VAL A 64 -19.50 8.55 15.33
N ASP A 65 -19.54 9.49 14.39
CA ASP A 65 -20.61 9.57 13.39
C ASP A 65 -20.57 8.31 12.49
N GLU A 66 -21.71 7.67 12.24
CA GLU A 66 -21.78 6.44 11.43
C GLU A 66 -21.17 6.63 10.03
N LYS A 67 -21.26 7.85 9.47
CA LYS A 67 -20.67 8.17 8.15
C LYS A 67 -19.15 7.97 8.15
N ASP A 68 -18.49 8.21 9.29
CA ASP A 68 -17.03 8.16 9.47
C ASP A 68 -16.53 6.73 9.74
N LEU A 69 -17.46 5.76 9.85
CA LEU A 69 -17.23 4.32 9.98
C LEU A 69 -17.58 3.56 8.69
N THR A 70 -17.81 4.27 7.59
CA THR A 70 -17.99 3.64 6.27
C THR A 70 -16.64 3.13 5.78
N LEU A 71 -16.54 1.82 5.51
CA LEU A 71 -15.33 1.24 4.91
C LEU A 71 -14.97 2.00 3.62
N PRO A 72 -13.70 2.44 3.47
CA PRO A 72 -13.27 3.08 2.24
C PRO A 72 -13.38 2.12 1.06
N LYS A 73 -13.56 2.68 -0.13
CA LYS A 73 -13.39 1.92 -1.37
C LYS A 73 -11.93 2.02 -1.76
N ASP A 74 -11.22 0.90 -1.65
CA ASP A 74 -9.92 0.77 -2.28
C ASP A 74 -10.09 0.23 -3.70
N ASN A 75 -9.58 0.99 -4.67
CA ASN A 75 -9.60 0.66 -6.09
C ASN A 75 -8.17 0.67 -6.64
N GLY A 76 -7.19 0.20 -5.86
CA GLY A 76 -5.77 0.18 -6.21
C GLY A 76 -5.51 -0.30 -7.64
N GLU A 77 -6.09 -1.42 -8.06
CA GLU A 77 -5.88 -2.01 -9.40
C GLU A 77 -6.31 -1.10 -10.57
N GLU A 78 -7.43 -0.37 -10.44
CA GLU A 78 -7.99 0.44 -11.54
C GLU A 78 -7.03 1.55 -12.01
N PHE A 79 -6.20 2.06 -11.10
CA PHE A 79 -5.23 3.11 -11.41
C PHE A 79 -4.05 2.57 -12.22
N PHE A 80 -3.72 1.33 -11.97
CA PHE A 80 -2.54 0.68 -12.45
C PHE A 80 -2.78 0.00 -13.81
N ASP A 81 -4.01 -0.34 -14.17
CA ASP A 81 -4.33 -0.78 -15.54
C ASP A 81 -4.27 0.36 -16.58
N GLN A 82 -4.42 1.62 -16.16
CA GLN A 82 -4.25 2.80 -17.03
C GLN A 82 -2.78 3.02 -17.48
N ARG A 83 -1.83 2.22 -16.97
CA ARG A 83 -0.38 2.26 -17.30
C ARG A 83 -0.04 1.95 -18.76
N LYS A 84 -0.91 1.29 -19.54
CA LYS A 84 -0.53 0.69 -20.84
C LYS A 84 -0.25 1.67 -21.99
N GLU A 85 -0.53 2.97 -21.85
CA GLU A 85 -0.56 3.89 -23.02
C GLU A 85 0.58 4.91 -23.15
N SER A 86 1.61 4.91 -22.29
CA SER A 86 2.69 5.91 -22.41
C SER A 86 4.12 5.36 -22.25
N GLU A 87 4.51 4.43 -23.11
CA GLU A 87 5.93 4.06 -23.27
C GLU A 87 6.52 4.75 -24.51
N ASN A 88 7.13 5.91 -24.29
CA ASN A 88 8.13 6.50 -25.19
C ASN A 88 8.99 7.46 -24.37
N LEU A 89 9.97 6.97 -23.61
CA LEU A 89 11.02 7.82 -23.03
C LEU A 89 12.40 7.15 -23.08
N ASP A 90 13.35 7.95 -23.54
CA ASP A 90 14.65 7.65 -24.16
C ASP A 90 15.80 7.25 -23.20
N GLN A 91 16.67 6.39 -23.72
CA GLN A 91 18.14 6.19 -23.61
C GLN A 91 19.00 6.56 -22.36
N ASN A 92 18.50 7.09 -21.24
CA ASN A 92 19.31 7.29 -20.00
C ASN A 92 18.95 6.28 -18.88
N LEU A 93 18.39 5.13 -19.25
CA LEU A 93 17.66 4.20 -18.38
C LEU A 93 18.50 3.53 -17.28
N GLU A 94 19.74 3.12 -17.55
CA GLU A 94 20.43 2.14 -16.71
C GLU A 94 20.79 2.63 -15.28
N GLN A 95 21.25 3.88 -15.13
CA GLN A 95 21.59 4.45 -13.80
C GLN A 95 20.37 4.92 -13.00
N SER A 96 19.28 5.29 -13.66
CA SER A 96 18.05 5.76 -12.99
C SER A 96 17.17 4.60 -12.49
N MET A 97 17.35 3.38 -13.00
CA MET A 97 16.49 2.24 -12.69
C MET A 97 16.77 1.59 -11.33
N ILE A 98 18.03 1.51 -10.90
CA ILE A 98 18.40 0.82 -9.64
C ILE A 98 17.75 1.47 -8.40
N PRO A 99 17.77 2.81 -8.24
CA PRO A 99 17.06 3.46 -7.13
C PRO A 99 15.56 3.19 -7.16
N ASP A 100 14.91 3.28 -8.33
CA ASP A 100 13.47 3.02 -8.49
C ASP A 100 13.11 1.57 -8.12
N MET A 101 13.93 0.60 -8.55
CA MET A 101 13.74 -0.82 -8.20
C MET A 101 13.87 -1.08 -6.70
N ASN A 102 14.82 -0.43 -6.01
CA ASN A 102 14.97 -0.58 -4.56
C ASN A 102 13.74 -0.05 -3.81
N VAL A 103 13.21 1.09 -4.25
CA VAL A 103 12.00 1.68 -3.63
C VAL A 103 10.77 0.80 -3.91
N LEU A 104 10.61 0.30 -5.13
CA LEU A 104 9.52 -0.63 -5.48
C LEU A 104 9.59 -1.94 -4.69
N ARG A 105 10.80 -2.50 -4.51
CA ARG A 105 11.00 -3.68 -3.67
C ARG A 105 10.63 -3.40 -2.22
N MET A 106 10.99 -2.22 -1.71
CA MET A 106 10.64 -1.84 -0.34
C MET A 106 9.13 -1.63 -0.18
N ALA A 107 8.47 -0.99 -1.15
CA ALA A 107 7.01 -0.88 -1.18
C ALA A 107 6.34 -2.26 -1.15
N TYR A 108 6.74 -3.17 -2.03
CA TYR A 108 6.23 -4.55 -2.05
C TYR A 108 6.36 -5.25 -0.68
N LEU A 109 7.51 -5.12 -0.01
CA LEU A 109 7.73 -5.75 1.30
C LEU A 109 6.88 -5.11 2.41
N ILE A 110 6.69 -3.78 2.37
CA ILE A 110 5.81 -3.07 3.31
C ILE A 110 4.38 -3.62 3.19
N GLU A 111 3.85 -3.70 1.96
CA GLU A 111 2.48 -4.19 1.75
C GLU A 111 2.33 -5.67 2.11
N GLU A 112 3.34 -6.51 1.86
CA GLU A 112 3.30 -7.90 2.34
C GLU A 112 3.25 -7.98 3.87
N ASP A 113 4.04 -7.17 4.57
CA ASP A 113 4.03 -7.13 6.04
C ASP A 113 2.66 -6.65 6.56
N PHE A 114 2.03 -5.68 5.89
CA PHE A 114 0.72 -5.16 6.26
C PHE A 114 -0.37 -6.21 6.04
N ARG A 115 -0.41 -6.80 4.84
CA ARG A 115 -1.28 -7.93 4.50
C ARG A 115 -1.17 -9.04 5.54
N ASP A 116 0.05 -9.48 5.86
CA ASP A 116 0.29 -10.60 6.74
C ASP A 116 -0.13 -10.29 8.18
N TYR A 117 0.04 -9.04 8.63
CA TYR A 117 -0.48 -8.56 9.89
C TYR A 117 -2.01 -8.65 9.94
N TYR A 118 -2.70 -8.06 8.96
CA TYR A 118 -4.16 -8.06 8.86
C TYR A 118 -4.73 -9.49 8.82
N LYS A 119 -4.21 -10.32 7.92
CA LYS A 119 -4.57 -11.73 7.77
C LYS A 119 -4.34 -12.54 9.05
N SER A 120 -3.28 -12.23 9.79
CA SER A 120 -2.98 -12.91 11.05
C SER A 120 -3.90 -12.50 12.18
N MET A 121 -4.23 -11.21 12.28
CA MET A 121 -5.11 -10.70 13.33
C MET A 121 -6.58 -11.09 13.10
N ALA A 122 -7.05 -11.11 11.85
CA ALA A 122 -8.39 -11.60 11.49
C ALA A 122 -8.66 -13.02 12.00
N LYS A 123 -7.63 -13.88 12.06
CA LYS A 123 -7.74 -15.26 12.59
C LYS A 123 -7.72 -15.36 14.11
N LYS A 124 -7.34 -14.29 14.81
CA LYS A 124 -7.00 -14.29 16.24
C LYS A 124 -7.93 -13.42 17.10
N VAL A 125 -8.76 -12.59 16.45
CA VAL A 125 -9.78 -11.77 17.09
C VAL A 125 -11.11 -12.55 17.10
N ASP A 126 -11.86 -12.48 18.22
CA ASP A 126 -13.21 -13.10 18.27
C ASP A 126 -14.32 -12.09 17.96
N ASP A 127 -13.99 -10.80 17.83
CA ASP A 127 -14.90 -9.77 17.36
C ASP A 127 -15.16 -9.96 15.87
N GLY A 128 -16.41 -10.28 15.53
CA GLY A 128 -16.82 -10.58 14.16
C GLY A 128 -16.78 -9.35 13.24
N GLU A 129 -17.07 -8.15 13.75
CA GLU A 129 -17.01 -6.91 12.97
C GLU A 129 -15.56 -6.58 12.65
N LEU A 130 -14.68 -6.59 13.66
CA LEU A 130 -13.26 -6.33 13.45
C LEU A 130 -12.63 -7.37 12.52
N LYS A 131 -13.04 -8.64 12.64
CA LYS A 131 -12.55 -9.69 11.75
C LYS A 131 -12.83 -9.37 10.28
N GLU A 132 -14.05 -9.00 9.93
CA GLU A 132 -14.43 -8.67 8.54
C GLU A 132 -13.64 -7.46 8.02
N ILE A 133 -13.46 -6.44 8.86
CA ILE A 133 -12.63 -5.27 8.53
C ILE A 133 -11.19 -5.69 8.22
N LEU A 134 -10.56 -6.49 9.08
CA LEU A 134 -9.19 -6.96 8.88
C LEU A 134 -9.06 -7.86 7.64
N GLU A 135 -10.08 -8.64 7.28
CA GLU A 135 -10.10 -9.45 6.06
C GLU A 135 -10.15 -8.56 4.80
N ASN A 136 -10.93 -7.47 4.82
CA ASN A 136 -10.96 -6.49 3.73
C ASN A 136 -9.60 -5.78 3.55
N PHE A 137 -9.03 -5.26 4.63
CA PHE A 137 -7.70 -4.63 4.60
C PHE A 137 -6.63 -5.61 4.10
N SER A 138 -6.65 -6.87 4.57
CA SER A 138 -5.74 -7.89 4.04
C SER A 138 -5.89 -8.12 2.53
N SER A 139 -7.09 -7.95 1.96
CA SER A 139 -7.28 -8.09 0.51
C SER A 139 -6.67 -6.90 -0.23
N TRP A 140 -6.90 -5.68 0.25
CA TRP A 140 -6.35 -4.46 -0.34
C TRP A 140 -4.82 -4.46 -0.32
N GLU A 141 -4.20 -4.82 0.81
CA GLU A 141 -2.73 -4.87 0.87
C GLU A 141 -2.13 -5.99 0.01
N ASP A 142 -2.85 -7.09 -0.22
CA ASP A 142 -2.39 -8.10 -1.20
C ASP A 142 -2.43 -7.55 -2.63
N GLU A 143 -3.46 -6.78 -2.98
CA GLU A 143 -3.55 -6.10 -4.28
C GLU A 143 -2.40 -5.09 -4.45
N HIS A 144 -2.15 -4.25 -3.44
CA HIS A 144 -1.03 -3.31 -3.41
C HIS A 144 0.33 -4.00 -3.58
N ALA A 145 0.58 -5.07 -2.80
CA ALA A 145 1.81 -5.85 -2.90
C ALA A 145 2.00 -6.44 -4.31
N ASN A 146 0.94 -7.03 -4.87
CA ASN A 146 0.97 -7.63 -6.20
C ASN A 146 1.29 -6.61 -7.30
N ILE A 147 0.76 -5.39 -7.17
CA ILE A 147 1.04 -4.29 -8.06
C ILE A 147 2.53 -3.91 -8.03
N PHE A 148 3.11 -3.70 -6.85
CA PHE A 148 4.52 -3.31 -6.73
C PHE A 148 5.46 -4.42 -7.20
N LYS A 149 5.10 -5.67 -6.88
CA LYS A 149 5.85 -6.84 -7.36
C LYS A 149 5.88 -6.90 -8.88
N LYS A 150 4.75 -6.70 -9.56
CA LYS A 150 4.67 -6.69 -11.03
C LYS A 150 5.56 -5.60 -11.66
N GLU A 151 5.57 -4.39 -11.10
CA GLU A 151 6.43 -3.30 -11.59
C GLU A 151 7.91 -3.57 -11.32
N TYR A 152 8.25 -4.09 -10.14
CA TYR A 152 9.60 -4.50 -9.81
C TYR A 152 10.12 -5.57 -10.77
N ASP A 153 9.33 -6.64 -10.99
CA ASP A 153 9.68 -7.74 -11.88
C ASP A 153 9.91 -7.22 -13.32
N LYS A 154 9.04 -6.32 -13.81
CA LYS A 154 9.18 -5.68 -15.13
C LYS A 154 10.48 -4.88 -15.27
N LEU A 155 10.81 -4.03 -14.30
CA LEU A 155 12.03 -3.23 -14.33
C LEU A 155 13.28 -4.10 -14.20
N MET A 156 13.21 -5.15 -13.37
CA MET A 156 14.30 -6.12 -13.23
C MET A 156 14.57 -6.85 -14.54
N ASP A 157 13.53 -7.29 -15.25
CA ASP A 157 13.67 -7.92 -16.56
C ASP A 157 14.30 -6.98 -17.60
N GLN A 158 13.86 -5.71 -17.62
CA GLN A 158 14.46 -4.70 -18.49
C GLN A 158 15.94 -4.46 -18.16
N TYR A 159 16.27 -4.32 -16.88
CA TYR A 159 17.64 -4.14 -16.42
C TYR A 159 18.53 -5.34 -16.80
N MET A 160 18.05 -6.57 -16.59
CA MET A 160 18.78 -7.79 -16.94
C MET A 160 19.06 -7.89 -18.45
N ASN A 161 18.08 -7.52 -19.28
CA ASN A 161 18.26 -7.52 -20.73
C ASN A 161 19.26 -6.47 -21.21
N ILE A 162 19.28 -5.27 -20.61
CA ILE A 162 20.23 -4.21 -20.98
C ILE A 162 21.65 -4.55 -20.51
N SER A 163 21.81 -4.93 -19.24
CA SER A 163 23.14 -5.11 -18.63
C SER A 163 23.79 -6.46 -18.97
N TRP A 164 23.01 -7.49 -19.31
CA TRP A 164 23.51 -8.86 -19.50
C TRP A 164 23.03 -9.54 -20.80
N GLY A 165 22.11 -8.93 -21.55
CA GLY A 165 21.51 -9.48 -22.77
C GLY A 165 22.12 -8.97 -24.07
N GLY A 166 23.44 -8.84 -24.13
CA GLY A 166 24.19 -8.56 -25.36
C GLY A 166 24.26 -9.74 -26.33
#